data_AF-A0A8S2RPI4-F1
#
_entry.id   AF-A0A8S2RPI4-F1
#
_cell.length_a   1.000
_cell.length_b   1.000
_cell.length_c   1.000
_cell.angle_alpha   90.00
_cell.angle_beta   90.00
_cell.angle_gamma   90.00
#
_symmetry.space_group_name_H-M   'P 1'
#
loop_
_entity.id
_entity.type
_entity.pdbx_description
1 polymer ?
#
loop_
_entity_poly.entity_id
_entity_poly.type
_entity_poly.pdbx_seq_one_letter_code
_entity_poly.pdbx_strand_id
1 'polypeptide(L)' 'MTARYLWRLMEDLFGGAVYAGVDIDKYKYPIGSGRVTFDNSSSFLHAVSTAFGKLRENLN' A
#
# COMPACT_ATOMS: atom_id res chain seq x y z
N MET A 1 2.50 2.95 12.07
CA MET A 1 1.57 2.52 10.99
C MET A 1 0.69 1.40 11.54
N THR A 2 -0.64 1.48 11.45
CA THR A 2 -1.54 0.36 11.79
C THR A 2 -2.18 -0.18 10.51
N ALA A 3 -2.64 -1.44 10.54
CA ALA A 3 -3.34 -2.04 9.39
C ALA A 3 -4.57 -1.22 8.98
N ARG A 4 -5.35 -0.73 9.96
CA ARG A 4 -6.52 0.13 9.69
C ARG A 4 -6.14 1.44 9.01
N TYR A 5 -5.06 2.08 9.45
CA TYR A 5 -4.59 3.31 8.85
C TYR A 5 -4.09 3.08 7.41
N LEU A 6 -3.34 2.00 7.19
CA LEU A 6 -2.89 1.60 5.85
C LEU A 6 -4.07 1.32 4.91
N TRP A 7 -5.06 0.55 5.38
CA TRP A 7 -6.29 0.28 4.63
C TRP A 7 -6.99 1.57 4.24
N ARG A 8 -7.23 2.46 5.22
CA ARG A 8 -7.95 3.71 4.98
C ARG A 8 -7.24 4.60 3.97
N LEU A 9 -5.93 4.73 4.10
CA LEU A 9 -5.11 5.52 3.18
C LEU A 9 -5.17 4.98 1.75
N MET A 10 -5.10 3.65 1.58
CA MET A 10 -5.14 3.02 0.26
C MET A 10 -6.54 3.07 -0.36
N GLU A 11 -7.58 2.95 0.45
CA GLU A 11 -8.97 3.16 0.03
C GLU A 11 -9.20 4.61 -0.43
N ASP A 12 -8.78 5.59 0.38
CA ASP A 12 -8.98 7.01 0.07
C ASP A 12 -8.20 7.44 -1.20
N LEU A 13 -7.04 6.83 -1.48
CA LEU A 13 -6.19 7.18 -2.64
C LEU A 13 -6.52 6.42 -3.93
N PHE A 14 -6.89 5.14 -3.84
CA PHE A 14 -6.99 4.25 -5.00
C PHE A 14 -8.33 3.51 -5.10
N GLY A 15 -9.12 3.49 -4.02
CA GLY A 15 -10.37 2.74 -3.92
C GLY A 15 -10.19 1.23 -4.03
N GLY A 16 -11.23 0.47 -3.67
CA GLY A 16 -11.28 -0.99 -3.85
C GLY A 16 -10.36 -1.76 -2.90
N ALA A 17 -9.83 -1.13 -1.85
CA ALA A 17 -9.05 -1.82 -0.83
C ALA A 17 -9.99 -2.65 0.05
N VAL A 18 -9.80 -3.96 0.11
CA VAL A 18 -10.66 -4.88 0.90
C VAL A 18 -9.96 -5.48 2.11
N TYR A 19 -8.63 -5.41 2.15
CA TYR A 19 -7.83 -5.89 3.26
C TYR A 19 -6.51 -5.13 3.36
N ALA A 20 -6.05 -4.88 4.58
CA ALA A 20 -4.66 -4.49 4.82
C ALA A 20 -4.08 -5.24 6.03
N GLY A 21 -2.79 -5.55 5.97
CA GLY A 21 -2.03 -6.18 7.04
C GLY A 21 -0.66 -5.52 7.21
N VAL A 22 -0.18 -5.48 8.44
CA VAL A 22 1.22 -5.13 8.74
C VAL A 22 2.00 -6.44 8.82
N ASP A 23 3.11 -6.53 8.11
CA ASP A 23 3.95 -7.72 8.16
C ASP A 23 4.67 -7.78 9.51
N ILE A 24 4.70 -8.98 10.07
CA ILE A 24 5.28 -9.26 11.39
C ILE A 24 6.31 -10.39 11.30
N ASP A 25 7.28 -10.35 12.20
CA ASP A 25 8.21 -11.47 12.39
C ASP A 25 7.56 -12.62 13.18
N LYS A 26 8.35 -13.69 13.44
CA LYS A 26 7.91 -14.85 14.24
C LYS A 26 7.53 -14.49 15.69
N TYR A 27 7.95 -13.34 16.18
CA TYR A 27 7.65 -12.83 17.52
C TYR A 27 6.51 -11.79 17.52
N LYS A 28 5.83 -11.62 16.39
CA LYS A 28 4.71 -10.68 16.20
C LYS A 28 5.12 -9.19 16.24
N TYR A 29 6.39 -8.88 15.99
CA TYR A 29 6.84 -7.50 15.86
C TYR A 29 6.75 -7.00 14.41
N PRO A 30 6.24 -5.77 14.17
CA PRO A 30 6.21 -5.17 12.84
C PRO A 30 7.60 -5.06 12.21
N ILE A 31 7.73 -5.51 10.96
CA ILE A 31 9.03 -5.51 10.26
C ILE A 31 9.21 -4.35 9.27
N GLY A 32 8.32 -3.36 9.31
CA GLY A 32 8.41 -2.16 8.47
C GLY A 32 7.80 -2.31 7.06
N SER A 33 7.14 -3.45 6.76
CA SER A 33 6.35 -3.64 5.53
C SER A 33 4.89 -3.96 5.85
N GLY A 34 4.04 -3.83 4.83
CA GLY A 34 2.62 -4.17 4.91
C GLY A 34 2.08 -4.56 3.55
N ARG A 35 0.91 -5.17 3.55
CA ARG A 35 0.22 -5.68 2.35
C ARG A 35 -1.18 -5.12 2.28
N VAL A 36 -1.64 -4.84 1.08
CA VAL A 36 -3.02 -4.43 0.80
C VAL A 36 -3.56 -5.29 -0.34
N THR A 37 -4.79 -5.77 -0.20
CA THR A 37 -5.51 -6.51 -1.24
C THR A 37 -6.59 -5.61 -1.80
N PHE A 38 -6.67 -5.56 -3.13
CA PHE A 38 -7.70 -4.85 -3.86
C PHE A 38 -8.69 -5.86 -4.44
N ASP A 39 -9.96 -5.46 -4.55
CA ASP A 39 -11.01 -6.26 -5.20
C ASP A 39 -10.99 -6.16 -6.74
N ASN A 40 -10.18 -5.25 -7.28
CA ASN A 40 -10.11 -5.00 -8.70
C ASN A 40 -8.67 -4.73 -9.16
N SER A 41 -8.33 -5.24 -10.34
CA SER A 41 -6.98 -5.11 -10.92
C SER A 41 -6.63 -3.67 -11.29
N SER A 42 -7.62 -2.81 -11.55
CA SER A 42 -7.39 -1.41 -11.93
C SER A 42 -6.80 -0.60 -10.78
N SER A 43 -7.42 -0.65 -9.59
CA SER A 43 -6.91 -0.02 -8.36
C SER A 43 -5.55 -0.57 -7.96
N PHE A 44 -5.33 -1.90 -8.07
CA PHE A 44 -4.03 -2.51 -7.84
C PHE A 44 -2.94 -1.94 -8.77
N LEU A 45 -3.18 -1.94 -10.07
CA LEU A 45 -2.22 -1.42 -11.05
C LEU A 45 -1.98 0.08 -10.89
N HIS A 46 -3.02 0.85 -10.57
CA HIS A 46 -2.90 2.28 -10.29
C HIS A 46 -2.05 2.53 -9.04
N ALA A 47 -2.29 1.81 -7.94
CA ALA A 47 -1.49 1.93 -6.72
C ALA A 47 -0.01 1.59 -6.96
N VAL A 48 0.26 0.49 -7.69
CA VAL A 48 1.63 0.07 -8.03
C VAL A 48 2.32 1.10 -8.92
N SER A 49 1.67 1.53 -10.00
CA SER A 49 2.26 2.50 -10.95
C SER A 49 2.54 3.86 -10.32
N THR A 50 1.64 4.37 -9.47
CA THR A 50 1.83 5.63 -8.74
C THR A 50 3.00 5.54 -7.75
N ALA A 51 3.18 4.40 -7.06
CA ALA A 51 4.30 4.19 -6.16
C ALA A 51 5.67 4.25 -6.87
N PHE A 52 5.75 3.84 -8.14
CA PHE A 52 6.96 3.90 -8.95
C PHE A 52 7.10 5.18 -9.79
N GLY A 53 6.05 6.01 -9.89
CA GLY A 53 6.01 7.20 -10.73
C GLY A 53 6.88 8.38 -10.26
N LYS A 54 7.44 8.31 -9.04
CA LYS A 54 8.25 9.40 -8.44
C LYS A 54 9.76 9.09 -8.43
N LEU A 55 10.28 8.55 -9.53
CA LEU A 55 11.73 8.39 -9.81
C LEU A 55 12.25 9.33 -10.90
N ARG A 56 11.49 10.39 -11.23
CA ARG A 56 11.95 11.50 -12.07
C ARG A 56 12.02 12.75 -11.21
N GLU A 57 12.98 12.79 -10.30
CA GLU A 57 13.42 14.05 -9.71
C GLU A 57 14.30 14.75 -10.75
N ASN A 58 14.02 16.03 -10.97
CA ASN A 58 14.63 16.84 -12.02
C ASN A 58 16.15 16.90 -11.86
N LEU A 59 16.89 16.23 -12.76
CA LEU A 59 18.24 16.64 -13.11
C LEU A 59 18.12 17.78 -14.14
N ASN A 60 17.92 19.00 -13.64
CA ASN A 60 18.24 20.24 -14.35
C ASN A 60 19.44 20.88 -13.67
#